data_AF-A0A4P6FC35-F1
#
_entry.id   AF-A0A4P6FC35-F1
#
_cell.length_a   1.000
_cell.length_b   1.000
_cell.length_c   1.000
_cell.angle_alpha   90.00
_cell.angle_beta   90.00
_cell.angle_gamma   90.00
#
_symmetry.space_group_name_H-M   'P 1'
#
loop_
_entity.id
_entity.type
_entity.pdbx_description
1 polymer ?
#
loop_
_entity_poly.entity_id
_entity_poly.type
_entity_poly.pdbx_seq_one_letter_code
_entity_poly.pdbx_strand_id
1 'polypeptide(L)'
;MARADADDRRFETPKGTRRTAFRGGMDKDTFGRFSEAFARGMGTSGFLIGMTVFVVVWLLWNTLMPAVLQFDPRELNFTLLTLILSLQASYAAPLILLAQNRQDDRDRVQIEQDRQRAERNLADTEYLAREVVALRLAMRELASKDFIRAELRQIIDELDKRDGEREAAESADAAGSVEHGR
;
A
#
# COMPACT_ATOMS: atom_id res chain seq x y z
N MET A 1 41.00 41.92 -7.31
CA MET A 1 40.91 40.82 -8.29
C MET A 1 40.20 39.66 -7.63
N ALA A 2 39.02 39.26 -8.14
CA ALA A 2 38.30 37.98 -7.92
C ALA A 2 36.77 38.22 -7.91
N ARG A 3 36.18 38.37 -9.10
CA ARG A 3 34.73 38.23 -9.34
C ARG A 3 34.53 37.80 -10.80
N ALA A 4 34.75 36.52 -11.07
CA ALA A 4 34.33 35.85 -12.29
C ALA A 4 34.45 34.35 -12.05
N ASP A 5 33.38 33.66 -11.65
CA ASP A 5 33.30 32.17 -11.69
C ASP A 5 31.89 31.60 -11.41
N ALA A 6 30.82 32.40 -11.54
CA ALA A 6 29.45 31.94 -11.23
C ALA A 6 28.51 31.83 -12.44
N ASP A 7 28.97 32.13 -13.66
CA ASP A 7 28.08 32.32 -14.81
C ASP A 7 28.15 31.22 -15.89
N ASP A 8 28.83 30.09 -15.62
CA ASP A 8 29.13 29.08 -16.66
C ASP A 8 28.39 27.73 -16.50
N ARG A 9 27.34 27.67 -15.65
CA ARG A 9 26.63 26.40 -15.38
C ARG A 9 25.11 26.42 -15.61
N ARG A 10 24.59 27.32 -16.45
CA ARG A 10 23.13 27.45 -16.63
C ARG A 10 22.56 26.99 -17.99
N PHE A 11 23.35 26.52 -18.93
CA PHE A 11 22.82 26.25 -20.29
C PHE A 11 23.15 24.86 -20.84
N GLU A 12 22.71 23.82 -20.13
CA GLU A 12 22.51 22.48 -20.72
C GLU A 12 21.08 22.02 -20.47
N THR A 13 20.14 22.57 -21.25
CA THR A 13 18.81 21.98 -21.40
C THR A 13 18.75 21.38 -22.79
N PRO A 14 18.74 20.04 -22.95
CA PRO A 14 18.67 19.43 -24.27
C PRO A 14 17.37 19.87 -24.95
N LYS A 15 17.51 20.50 -26.13
CA LYS A 15 16.42 20.86 -27.02
C LYS A 15 15.60 19.61 -27.35
N GLY A 16 14.48 19.46 -26.64
CA GLY A 16 13.49 18.43 -26.91
C GLY A 16 12.96 18.58 -28.33
N THR A 17 13.21 17.55 -29.14
CA THR A 17 12.60 17.31 -30.44
C THR A 17 11.11 17.60 -30.37
N ARG A 18 10.68 18.66 -31.07
CA ARG A 18 9.28 19.08 -31.19
C ARG A 18 8.52 18.02 -31.98
N ARG A 19 8.16 16.89 -31.36
CA ARG A 19 7.19 15.95 -31.90
C ARG A 19 5.85 16.66 -31.86
N THR A 20 5.38 17.08 -33.02
CA THR A 20 4.02 17.55 -33.27
C THR A 20 3.09 16.37 -33.01
N ALA A 21 2.81 16.11 -31.75
CA ALA A 21 1.80 15.16 -31.35
C ALA A 21 0.46 15.84 -31.62
N PHE A 22 -0.20 15.42 -32.71
CA PHE A 22 -1.65 15.49 -32.84
C PHE A 22 -2.24 14.67 -31.67
N ARG A 23 -2.24 15.26 -30.47
CA ARG A 23 -3.08 14.82 -29.36
C ARG A 23 -4.44 15.43 -29.63
N GLY A 24 -5.20 14.79 -30.54
CA GLY A 24 -6.64 14.89 -30.46
C GLY A 24 -7.02 14.41 -29.06
N GLY A 25 -7.33 15.34 -28.18
CA GLY A 25 -7.84 15.07 -26.85
C GLY A 25 -9.23 14.46 -27.00
N MET A 26 -9.28 13.17 -27.34
CA MET A 26 -10.44 12.37 -27.01
C MET A 26 -10.46 12.36 -25.49
N ASP A 27 -11.43 13.05 -24.89
CA ASP A 27 -11.56 13.22 -23.45
C ASP A 27 -11.48 11.85 -22.75
N LYS A 28 -10.27 11.52 -22.27
CA LYS A 28 -9.98 10.27 -21.55
C LYS A 28 -10.84 10.13 -20.28
N ASP A 29 -11.35 11.26 -19.80
CA ASP A 29 -12.20 11.37 -18.62
C ASP A 29 -13.66 10.97 -18.89
N THR A 30 -14.22 11.31 -20.07
CA THR A 30 -15.61 10.91 -20.41
C THR A 30 -15.67 9.44 -20.77
N PHE A 31 -14.73 8.96 -21.59
CA PHE A 31 -14.62 7.55 -21.93
C PHE A 31 -14.25 6.70 -20.70
N GLY A 32 -13.40 7.21 -19.80
CA GLY A 32 -13.02 6.54 -18.56
C GLY A 32 -14.18 6.32 -17.61
N ARG A 33 -15.00 7.35 -17.38
CA ARG A 33 -16.22 7.25 -16.57
C ARG A 33 -17.25 6.29 -17.18
N PHE A 34 -17.41 6.31 -18.51
CA PHE A 34 -18.31 5.39 -19.20
C PHE A 34 -17.84 3.94 -19.06
N SER A 35 -16.54 3.66 -19.26
CA SER A 35 -15.98 2.33 -19.05
C SER A 35 -16.10 1.85 -17.61
N GLU A 36 -15.93 2.72 -16.61
CA GLU A 36 -16.09 2.35 -15.19
C GLU A 36 -17.55 2.02 -14.83
N ALA A 37 -18.51 2.79 -15.36
CA ALA A 37 -19.93 2.50 -15.22
C ALA A 37 -20.32 1.19 -15.92
N PHE A 38 -19.79 0.96 -17.12
CA PHE A 38 -20.02 -0.25 -17.89
C PHE A 38 -19.41 -1.50 -17.23
N ALA A 39 -18.20 -1.39 -16.68
CA ALA A 39 -17.54 -2.46 -15.93
C ALA A 39 -18.30 -2.83 -14.65
N ARG A 40 -18.79 -1.83 -13.90
CA ARG A 40 -19.68 -2.07 -12.74
C ARG A 40 -21.03 -2.69 -13.16
N GLY A 41 -21.56 -2.27 -14.31
CA GLY A 41 -22.81 -2.81 -14.87
C GLY A 41 -22.70 -4.28 -15.30
N MET A 42 -21.66 -4.64 -16.07
CA MET A 42 -21.45 -6.01 -16.57
C MET A 42 -21.17 -7.03 -15.46
N GLY A 43 -20.52 -6.61 -14.36
CA GLY A 43 -20.22 -7.50 -13.23
C GLY A 43 -21.40 -7.78 -12.28
N THR A 44 -22.56 -7.14 -12.50
CA THR A 44 -23.71 -7.21 -11.59
C THR A 44 -24.80 -8.12 -12.16
N SER A 45 -25.41 -8.97 -11.32
CA SER A 45 -26.52 -9.87 -11.69
C SER A 45 -27.73 -9.14 -12.29
N GLY A 46 -27.92 -7.86 -11.94
CA GLY A 46 -29.00 -7.01 -12.46
C GLY A 46 -28.94 -6.75 -13.97
N PHE A 47 -27.75 -6.67 -14.57
CA PHE A 47 -27.63 -6.47 -16.03
C PHE A 47 -28.16 -7.67 -16.81
N LEU A 48 -27.80 -8.88 -16.38
CA LEU A 48 -28.29 -10.12 -16.98
C LEU A 48 -29.81 -10.21 -16.88
N ILE A 49 -30.37 -9.94 -15.70
CA ILE A 49 -31.83 -9.94 -15.49
C ILE A 49 -32.52 -8.92 -16.41
N GLY A 50 -32.00 -7.69 -16.50
CA GLY A 50 -32.56 -6.66 -17.38
C GLY A 50 -32.54 -7.06 -18.86
N MET A 51 -31.41 -7.62 -19.34
CA MET A 51 -31.28 -8.12 -20.71
C MET A 51 -32.24 -9.29 -20.99
N THR A 52 -32.39 -10.23 -20.04
CA THR A 52 -33.35 -11.33 -20.17
C THR A 52 -34.79 -10.80 -20.25
N VAL A 53 -35.17 -9.87 -19.38
CA VAL A 53 -36.50 -9.25 -19.40
C VAL A 53 -36.75 -8.54 -20.73
N PHE A 54 -35.77 -7.80 -21.25
CA PHE A 54 -35.87 -7.15 -22.56
C PHE A 54 -36.15 -8.14 -23.69
N VAL A 55 -35.38 -9.24 -23.76
CA VAL A 55 -35.58 -10.29 -24.77
C VAL A 55 -36.96 -10.95 -24.63
N VAL A 56 -37.39 -11.25 -23.40
CA VAL A 56 -38.71 -11.85 -23.14
C VAL A 56 -39.83 -10.91 -23.55
N VAL A 57 -39.76 -9.63 -23.19
CA VAL A 57 -40.77 -8.62 -23.57
C VAL A 57 -40.81 -8.45 -25.08
N TRP A 58 -39.67 -8.41 -25.77
CA TRP A 58 -39.61 -8.33 -27.22
C TRP A 58 -40.28 -9.52 -27.90
N LEU A 59 -39.99 -10.73 -27.40
CA LEU A 59 -40.57 -11.97 -27.91
C LEU A 59 -42.08 -12.00 -27.69
N LEU A 60 -42.54 -11.65 -26.48
CA LEU A 60 -43.96 -11.58 -26.15
C LEU A 60 -44.70 -10.55 -27.03
N TRP A 61 -44.13 -9.36 -27.21
CA TRP A 61 -44.73 -8.30 -28.03
C TRP A 61 -44.92 -8.75 -29.48
N ASN A 62 -43.87 -9.31 -30.09
CA ASN A 62 -43.92 -9.76 -31.49
C ASN A 62 -44.71 -11.08 -31.67
N THR A 63 -44.90 -11.87 -30.62
CA THR A 63 -45.69 -13.13 -30.68
C THR A 63 -47.18 -12.89 -30.46
N LEU A 64 -47.55 -11.98 -29.53
CA LEU A 64 -48.93 -11.75 -29.13
C LEU A 64 -49.65 -10.71 -29.99
N MET A 65 -48.94 -9.81 -30.69
CA MET A 65 -49.58 -8.83 -31.57
C MET A 65 -50.02 -9.42 -32.93
N PRO A 66 -51.12 -8.89 -33.52
CA PRO A 66 -51.52 -9.23 -34.89
C PRO A 66 -50.43 -8.91 -35.91
N ALA A 67 -50.34 -9.69 -37.00
CA ALA A 67 -49.27 -9.61 -38.01
C ALA A 67 -49.03 -8.21 -38.61
N VAL A 68 -50.04 -7.32 -38.58
CA VAL A 68 -49.97 -5.94 -39.09
C VAL A 68 -49.16 -5.01 -38.15
N LEU A 69 -49.00 -5.38 -36.87
CA LEU A 69 -48.26 -4.60 -35.86
C LEU A 69 -46.98 -5.31 -35.39
N GLN A 70 -46.64 -6.47 -35.96
CA GLN A 70 -45.41 -7.18 -35.66
C GLN A 70 -44.23 -6.43 -36.30
N PHE A 71 -43.38 -5.83 -35.48
CA PHE A 71 -42.15 -5.18 -35.95
C PHE A 71 -41.12 -6.22 -36.43
N ASP A 72 -41.09 -7.39 -35.80
CA ASP A 72 -40.21 -8.52 -36.11
C ASP A 72 -41.04 -9.80 -36.25
N PRO A 73 -41.58 -10.10 -37.45
CA PRO A 73 -42.49 -11.20 -37.66
C PRO A 73 -41.88 -12.55 -37.26
N ARG A 74 -42.65 -13.36 -36.54
CA ARG A 74 -42.23 -14.72 -36.14
C ARG A 74 -41.87 -15.61 -37.33
N GLU A 75 -42.44 -15.36 -38.51
CA GLU A 75 -42.17 -16.13 -39.74
C GLU A 75 -40.74 -15.93 -40.26
N LEU A 76 -40.13 -14.78 -39.96
CA LEU A 76 -38.74 -14.46 -40.27
C LEU A 76 -37.79 -14.82 -39.11
N ASN A 77 -38.24 -15.65 -38.16
CA ASN A 77 -37.44 -16.12 -37.01
C ASN A 77 -36.80 -14.99 -36.19
N PHE A 78 -37.47 -13.85 -36.03
CA PHE A 78 -36.94 -12.70 -35.30
C PHE A 78 -35.61 -12.17 -35.86
N THR A 79 -35.57 -11.94 -37.18
CA THR A 79 -34.37 -11.49 -37.90
C THR A 79 -33.83 -10.18 -37.32
N LEU A 80 -34.70 -9.24 -36.94
CA LEU A 80 -34.24 -7.95 -36.40
C LEU A 80 -33.58 -8.12 -35.02
N LEU A 81 -34.17 -8.91 -34.13
CA LEU A 81 -33.56 -9.22 -32.84
C LEU A 81 -32.18 -9.86 -33.02
N THR A 82 -32.06 -10.80 -33.96
CA THR A 82 -30.80 -11.47 -34.26
C THR A 82 -29.74 -10.51 -34.81
N LEU A 83 -30.14 -9.60 -35.70
CA LEU A 83 -29.25 -8.56 -36.22
C LEU A 83 -28.77 -7.62 -35.10
N ILE A 84 -29.66 -7.21 -34.20
CA ILE A 84 -29.29 -6.34 -33.07
C ILE A 84 -28.33 -7.08 -32.11
N LEU A 85 -28.60 -8.34 -31.77
CA LEU A 85 -27.73 -9.11 -30.87
C LEU A 85 -26.35 -9.37 -31.48
N SER A 86 -26.27 -9.68 -32.77
CA SER A 86 -24.98 -9.85 -33.46
C SER A 86 -24.17 -8.56 -33.52
N LEU A 87 -24.83 -7.41 -33.78
CA LEU A 87 -24.20 -6.10 -33.71
C LEU A 87 -23.72 -5.77 -32.28
N GLN A 88 -24.52 -6.09 -31.27
CA GLN A 88 -24.19 -5.88 -29.86
C GLN A 88 -22.92 -6.63 -29.47
N ALA A 89 -22.78 -7.89 -29.90
CA ALA A 89 -21.57 -8.68 -29.68
C ALA A 89 -20.36 -8.07 -30.41
N SER A 90 -20.52 -7.61 -31.66
CA SER A 90 -19.44 -7.02 -32.45
C SER A 90 -18.90 -5.73 -31.85
N TYR A 91 -19.77 -4.85 -31.32
CA TYR A 91 -19.35 -3.59 -30.69
C TYR A 91 -18.88 -3.77 -29.24
N ALA A 92 -19.27 -4.85 -28.57
CA ALA A 92 -18.75 -5.17 -27.24
C ALA A 92 -17.24 -5.45 -27.26
N ALA A 93 -16.73 -6.17 -28.27
CA ALA A 93 -15.31 -6.52 -28.37
C ALA A 93 -14.34 -5.31 -28.29
N PRO A 94 -14.48 -4.24 -29.11
CA PRO A 94 -13.58 -3.09 -29.02
C PRO A 94 -13.73 -2.31 -27.71
N LEU A 95 -14.94 -2.22 -27.14
CA LEU A 95 -15.15 -1.59 -25.83
C LEU A 95 -14.49 -2.38 -24.71
N ILE A 96 -14.61 -3.71 -24.73
CA ILE A 96 -13.97 -4.60 -23.77
C ILE A 96 -12.46 -4.48 -23.86
N LEU A 97 -11.87 -4.45 -25.06
CA LEU A 97 -10.42 -4.25 -25.24
C LEU A 97 -9.93 -2.93 -24.65
N LEU A 98 -10.70 -1.85 -24.78
CA LEU A 98 -10.35 -0.56 -24.18
C LEU A 98 -10.49 -0.58 -22.65
N ALA A 99 -11.48 -1.30 -22.11
CA ALA A 99 -11.63 -1.49 -20.68
C ALA A 99 -10.49 -2.34 -20.10
N GLN A 100 -10.08 -3.40 -20.81
CA GLN A 100 -8.97 -4.28 -20.46
C GLN A 100 -7.64 -3.53 -20.46
N ASN A 101 -7.31 -2.78 -21.53
CA ASN A 101 -6.09 -1.97 -21.57
C ASN A 101 -5.96 -1.02 -20.35
N ARG A 102 -7.09 -0.47 -19.86
CA ARG A 102 -7.12 0.38 -18.67
C ARG A 102 -7.03 -0.39 -17.35
N GLN A 103 -7.45 -1.65 -17.32
CA GLN A 103 -7.22 -2.53 -16.17
C GLN A 103 -5.74 -2.91 -16.12
N ASP A 104 -5.17 -3.36 -17.23
CA ASP A 104 -3.77 -3.73 -17.35
C ASP A 104 -2.82 -2.58 -16.98
N ASP A 105 -3.13 -1.34 -17.41
CA ASP A 105 -2.37 -0.15 -17.02
C ASP A 105 -2.39 0.09 -15.49
N ARG A 106 -3.55 -0.11 -14.84
CA ARG A 106 -3.68 0.04 -13.38
C ARG A 106 -2.96 -1.08 -12.65
N ASP A 107 -3.13 -2.31 -13.10
CA ASP A 107 -2.50 -3.50 -12.52
C ASP A 107 -0.98 -3.38 -12.61
N ARG A 108 -0.46 -2.86 -13.73
CA ARG A 108 0.98 -2.58 -13.89
C ARG A 108 1.49 -1.56 -12.88
N VAL A 109 0.76 -0.46 -12.66
CA VAL A 109 1.15 0.56 -11.67
C VAL A 109 1.11 -0.03 -10.25
N GLN A 110 0.10 -0.83 -9.94
CA GLN A 110 -0.02 -1.49 -8.65
C GLN A 110 1.14 -2.47 -8.40
N ILE A 111 1.50 -3.28 -9.40
CA ILE A 111 2.64 -4.21 -9.33
C ILE A 111 3.94 -3.45 -9.07
N GLU A 112 4.18 -2.33 -9.77
CA GLU A 112 5.40 -1.54 -9.56
C GLU A 112 5.46 -0.93 -8.15
N GLN A 113 4.32 -0.43 -7.64
CA GLN A 113 4.23 0.07 -6.27
C GLN A 113 4.48 -1.02 -5.23
N ASP A 114 3.90 -2.20 -5.42
CA ASP A 114 4.09 -3.34 -4.52
C ASP A 114 5.55 -3.82 -4.55
N ARG A 115 6.20 -3.80 -5.72
CA ARG A 115 7.64 -4.08 -5.86
C ARG A 115 8.48 -3.09 -5.06
N GLN A 116 8.22 -1.78 -5.21
CA GLN A 116 8.93 -0.75 -4.45
C GLN A 116 8.69 -0.86 -2.94
N ARG A 117 7.47 -1.20 -2.52
CA ARG A 117 7.15 -1.46 -1.11
C ARG A 117 7.91 -2.67 -0.58
N ALA A 118 7.98 -3.76 -1.34
CA ALA A 118 8.74 -4.94 -0.96
C ALA A 118 10.24 -4.64 -0.80
N GLU A 119 10.82 -3.89 -1.73
CA GLU A 119 12.22 -3.43 -1.63
C GLU A 119 12.47 -2.58 -0.37
N ARG A 120 11.55 -1.65 -0.05
CA ARG A 120 11.63 -0.84 1.18
C ARG A 120 11.48 -1.68 2.44
N ASN A 121 10.54 -2.63 2.46
CA ASN A 121 10.33 -3.51 3.60
C ASN A 121 11.55 -4.40 3.85
N LEU A 122 12.20 -4.89 2.79
CA LEU A 122 13.45 -5.64 2.90
C LEU A 122 14.55 -4.78 3.52
N ALA A 123 14.73 -3.56 3.01
CA ALA A 123 15.73 -2.62 3.55
C ALA A 123 15.46 -2.25 5.02
N ASP A 124 14.20 -2.04 5.39
CA ASP A 124 13.80 -1.74 6.78
C ASP A 124 14.05 -2.96 7.69
N THR A 125 13.75 -4.17 7.21
CA THR A 125 14.05 -5.40 7.95
C THR A 125 15.56 -5.59 8.15
N GLU A 126 16.37 -5.31 7.12
CA GLU A 126 17.83 -5.34 7.24
C GLU A 126 18.35 -4.29 8.22
N TYR A 127 17.77 -3.09 8.21
CA TYR A 127 18.12 -2.02 9.14
C TYR A 127 17.79 -2.43 10.58
N LEU A 128 16.57 -2.88 10.85
CA LEU A 128 16.15 -3.38 12.16
C LEU A 128 17.03 -4.56 12.62
N ALA A 129 17.38 -5.49 11.73
CA ALA A 129 18.27 -6.59 12.08
C ALA A 129 19.65 -6.11 12.51
N ARG A 130 20.24 -5.13 11.82
CA ARG A 130 21.53 -4.53 12.21
C ARG A 130 21.43 -3.79 13.55
N GLU A 131 20.37 -3.03 13.75
CA GLU A 131 20.15 -2.28 14.99
C GLU A 131 19.95 -3.21 16.19
N VAL A 132 19.21 -4.31 16.01
CA VAL A 132 19.03 -5.34 17.05
C VAL A 132 20.35 -6.04 17.38
N VAL A 133 21.20 -6.30 16.39
CA VAL A 133 22.55 -6.88 16.63
C VAL A 133 23.42 -5.90 17.40
N ALA A 134 23.41 -4.61 17.05
CA ALA A 134 24.14 -3.57 17.77
C ALA A 134 23.65 -3.46 19.23
N LEU A 135 22.33 -3.41 19.44
CA LEU A 135 21.72 -3.39 20.77
C LEU A 135 22.10 -4.63 21.59
N ARG A 136 22.10 -5.82 20.99
CA ARG A 136 22.49 -7.07 21.65
C ARG A 136 23.95 -7.06 22.10
N LEU A 137 24.86 -6.53 21.27
CA LEU A 137 26.27 -6.40 21.63
C LEU A 137 26.47 -5.44 22.80
N ALA A 138 25.82 -4.26 22.75
CA ALA A 138 25.86 -3.29 23.85
C ALA A 138 25.30 -3.88 25.17
N MET A 139 24.19 -4.62 25.11
CA MET A 139 23.66 -5.32 26.29
C MET A 139 24.60 -6.39 26.83
N ARG A 140 25.32 -7.11 25.96
CA ARG A 140 26.27 -8.15 26.39
C ARG A 140 27.46 -7.56 27.16
N GLU A 141 27.91 -6.37 26.80
CA GLU A 141 28.98 -5.67 27.52
C GLU A 141 28.53 -5.25 28.93
N LEU A 142 27.32 -4.70 29.06
CA LEU A 142 26.75 -4.31 30.37
C LEU A 142 26.39 -5.50 31.26
N ALA A 143 25.90 -6.59 30.68
CA ALA A 143 25.46 -7.78 31.41
C ALA A 143 26.59 -8.81 31.65
N SER A 144 27.86 -8.41 31.51
CA SER A 144 28.98 -9.28 31.86
C SER A 144 28.84 -9.77 33.30
N LYS A 145 28.83 -11.09 33.50
CA LYS A 145 28.74 -11.72 34.84
C LYS A 145 29.80 -11.18 35.79
N ASP A 146 30.99 -10.87 35.28
CA ASP A 146 32.10 -10.35 36.08
C ASP A 146 31.88 -8.88 36.47
N PHE A 147 31.27 -8.08 35.61
CA PHE A 147 30.85 -6.71 35.95
C PHE A 147 29.74 -6.71 37.00
N ILE A 148 28.68 -7.50 36.77
CA ILE A 148 27.59 -7.64 37.74
C ILE A 148 28.13 -8.14 39.08
N ARG A 149 29.03 -9.14 39.08
CA ARG A 149 29.64 -9.67 40.30
C ARG A 149 30.57 -8.66 40.99
N ALA A 150 31.32 -7.87 40.22
CA ALA A 150 32.15 -6.81 40.77
C ALA A 150 31.30 -5.75 41.47
N GLU A 151 30.21 -5.31 40.82
CA GLU A 151 29.32 -4.30 41.39
C GLU A 151 28.55 -4.81 42.59
N LEU A 152 28.08 -6.07 42.55
CA LEU A 152 27.47 -6.70 43.72
C LEU A 152 28.44 -6.75 44.91
N ARG A 153 29.71 -7.10 44.66
CA ARG A 153 30.74 -7.15 45.70
C ARG A 153 31.07 -5.76 46.24
N GLN A 154 31.16 -4.76 45.37
CA GLN A 154 31.39 -3.37 45.78
C GLN A 154 30.26 -2.88 46.69
N ILE A 155 29.00 -3.13 46.32
CA ILE A 155 27.85 -2.76 47.15
C ILE A 155 27.86 -3.51 48.49
N ILE A 156 28.21 -4.80 48.49
CA ILE A 156 28.32 -5.59 49.74
C ILE A 156 29.43 -5.04 50.63
N ASP A 157 30.63 -4.76 50.10
CA ASP A 157 31.76 -4.23 50.88
C ASP A 157 31.46 -2.84 51.46
N GLU A 158 30.71 -2.03 50.71
CA GLU A 158 30.24 -0.72 51.18
C GLU A 158 29.21 -0.86 52.32
N LEU A 159 28.31 -1.85 52.25
CA LEU A 159 27.39 -2.17 53.35
C LEU A 159 28.14 -2.68 54.59
N ASP A 160 29.08 -3.61 54.42
CA ASP A 160 29.86 -4.21 55.51
C ASP A 160 30.67 -3.14 56.26
N LYS A 161 31.27 -2.19 55.54
CA LYS A 161 31.94 -1.02 56.14
C LYS A 161 30.98 -0.15 56.95
N ARG A 162 29.78 0.13 56.43
CA ARG A 162 28.79 0.94 57.14
C ARG A 162 28.29 0.26 58.41
N ASP A 163 28.14 -1.06 58.39
CA ASP A 163 27.75 -1.83 59.57
C ASP A 163 28.89 -1.88 60.60
N GLY A 164 30.14 -2.08 60.17
CA GLY A 164 31.30 -2.00 61.06
C GLY A 164 31.51 -0.61 61.68
N GLU A 165 31.27 0.47 60.93
CA GLU A 165 31.30 1.85 61.45
C GLU A 165 30.21 2.08 62.50
N ARG A 166 29.01 1.49 62.31
CA ARG A 166 27.94 1.54 63.30
C ARG A 166 28.30 0.79 64.57
N GLU A 167 28.82 -0.43 64.47
CA GLU A 167 29.25 -1.23 65.63
C GLU A 167 30.41 -0.56 66.40
N ALA A 168 31.36 0.06 65.69
CA ALA A 168 32.47 0.81 66.30
C ALA A 168 31.96 2.06 67.05
N ALA A 169 30.97 2.76 66.51
CA ALA A 169 30.33 3.88 67.17
C ALA A 169 29.56 3.44 68.43
N GLU A 170 28.84 2.31 68.35
CA GLU A 170 28.07 1.75 69.47
C GLU A 170 28.98 1.25 70.61
N SER A 171 30.12 0.65 70.28
CA SER A 171 31.12 0.19 71.26
C SER A 171 31.94 1.33 71.88
N ALA A 172 32.20 2.41 71.14
CA ALA A 172 32.79 3.63 71.71
C ALA A 172 31.82 4.32 72.69
N ASP A 173 30.52 4.36 72.38
CA ASP A 173 29.49 4.90 73.27
C ASP A 173 29.32 4.02 74.54
N ALA A 174 29.38 2.70 74.40
CA ALA A 174 29.38 1.76 75.52
C ALA A 174 30.64 1.88 76.42
N ALA A 175 31.82 2.13 75.84
CA ALA A 175 33.06 2.32 76.60
C ALA A 175 33.09 3.67 77.34
N GLY A 176 32.62 4.74 76.70
CA GLY A 176 32.50 6.05 77.32
C GLY A 176 31.48 6.10 78.46
N SER A 177 30.41 5.31 78.37
CA SER A 177 29.41 5.20 79.45
C SER A 177 29.89 4.36 80.65
N VAL A 178 30.83 3.43 80.46
CA VAL A 178 31.46 2.68 81.56
C VAL A 178 32.51 3.54 82.32
N GLU A 179 33.19 4.46 81.64
CA GLU A 179 34.15 5.36 82.27
C GLU A 179 33.47 6.46 83.13
N HIS A 180 32.27 6.91 82.74
CA HIS A 180 31.50 7.91 83.48
C HIS A 180 30.69 7.36 84.67
N GLY A 181 30.68 6.04 84.88
CA GLY A 181 29.92 5.34 85.93
C GLY A 181 30.72 4.90 87.17
N ARG A 182 32.01 5.24 87.26
CA ARG A 182 32.84 5.10 88.47
C ARG A 182 32.84 6.39 89.29
#